data_AF-A0A1Q1NHB9-F1
#
_entry.id   AF-A0A1Q1NHB9-F1
#
_cell.length_a   1.000
_cell.length_b   1.000
_cell.length_c   1.000
_cell.angle_alpha   90.00
_cell.angle_beta   90.00
_cell.angle_gamma   90.00
#
_symmetry.space_group_name_H-M   'P 1'
#
loop_
_entity.id
_entity.type
_entity.pdbx_description
1 polymer ?
#
loop_
_entity_poly.entity_id
_entity_poly.type
_entity_poly.pdbx_seq_one_letter_code
_entity_poly.pdbx_strand_id
1 'polypeptide(L)'
;MAVLDQYLWLVVVGAIVAFGFGWGTGANDVANAFGTSVGSKTLTLRQAVIIASIFEFAGALLLGRVSTNTIASGIANISSFSRDPEVYAYGMVCALGVSTVWLILTSYWGLNVSSTHSIIGGIIGFALVWEGKDAIVWAERDPGSFPPYKGVIAIVLSWFVSPVLSGFTAALIFFIVRTLVLRRRNAYILAFWTLPPFVLITTFINMYFVFTKGAKKTLSKSSDWTDAKAAWIAAIMAVGVTLTCIFVALPLLKKMAGRHFDADGNRILPDVPLQRNDSTKATELSTWQKIGKAATHGMDVDIHTVVKTDEKIGDMHEAAERFEPRVEYAFSYLQVFSAICVIFAHGAGEVGYMAGPLATIWDVYQKGQLSKSVTPPVWIVLLGAIGLVIGLATYGYNVTQAMGVKLAKLTPTRGFAAELATAFVIMIASQYGLPTSSSQCITGAIIGVGLLEGAKGVNWTQFLKQFASWVSTLLVIGLAVAAVFSQGIYAPSKIQGKEVTMYEDRVTNLTTQVYQDFNISLQSFKANSDALALANLTPATWDQLNATVNDAYIKAKNLVNPKKSQTTDADQILGSLYKSLALVQNYTVFTLGQSSVYPGAQICMDPAASNTTNFACEAPKLLPKALA
;
A
#
# COMPACT_ATOMS: atom_id res chain seq x y z
N MET A 1 -20.05 16.46 11.12
CA MET A 1 -20.09 16.29 9.64
C MET A 1 -18.66 16.12 9.18
N ALA A 2 -18.42 15.30 8.15
CA ALA A 2 -17.07 15.14 7.60
C ALA A 2 -16.60 16.47 7.00
N VAL A 3 -15.30 16.77 7.09
CA VAL A 3 -14.73 18.02 6.51
C VAL A 3 -14.82 18.01 4.99
N LEU A 4 -14.70 16.84 4.37
CA LEU A 4 -14.69 16.63 2.92
C LEU A 4 -15.90 15.81 2.47
N ASP A 5 -17.11 16.26 2.82
CA ASP A 5 -18.38 15.57 2.53
C ASP A 5 -18.60 15.26 1.02
N GLN A 6 -18.19 16.18 0.15
CA GLN A 6 -18.21 16.03 -1.31
C GLN A 6 -17.37 14.84 -1.84
N TYR A 7 -16.44 14.32 -1.02
CA TYR A 7 -15.59 13.17 -1.35
C TYR A 7 -16.05 11.85 -0.70
N LEU A 8 -17.31 11.76 -0.24
CA LEU A 8 -17.86 10.50 0.30
C LEU A 8 -17.68 9.29 -0.64
N TRP A 9 -17.70 9.53 -1.97
CA TRP A 9 -17.48 8.49 -2.96
C TRP A 9 -16.10 7.82 -2.82
N LEU A 10 -15.06 8.53 -2.38
CA LEU A 10 -13.73 7.94 -2.13
C LEU A 10 -13.80 6.88 -1.05
N VAL A 11 -14.61 7.11 0.00
CA VAL A 11 -14.80 6.13 1.08
C VAL A 11 -15.57 4.91 0.58
N VAL A 12 -16.66 5.13 -0.18
CA VAL A 12 -17.50 4.03 -0.68
C VAL A 12 -16.75 3.17 -1.68
N VAL A 13 -16.17 3.78 -2.72
CA VAL A 13 -15.36 3.07 -3.72
C VAL A 13 -14.12 2.49 -3.08
N GLY A 14 -13.44 3.25 -2.21
CA GLY A 14 -12.30 2.81 -1.42
C GLY A 14 -12.59 1.54 -0.62
N ALA A 15 -13.75 1.46 0.03
CA ALA A 15 -14.15 0.26 0.77
C ALA A 15 -14.37 -0.95 -0.16
N ILE A 16 -14.96 -0.75 -1.34
CA ILE A 16 -15.17 -1.81 -2.33
C ILE A 16 -13.82 -2.34 -2.83
N VAL A 17 -12.91 -1.45 -3.25
CA VAL A 17 -11.59 -1.87 -3.77
C VAL A 17 -10.68 -2.39 -2.66
N ALA A 18 -10.83 -1.91 -1.43
CA ALA A 18 -10.17 -2.48 -0.27
C ALA A 18 -10.65 -3.91 -0.02
N PHE A 19 -11.96 -4.15 0.04
CA PHE A 19 -12.48 -5.50 0.14
C PHE A 19 -11.96 -6.40 -1.00
N GLY A 20 -11.96 -5.90 -2.24
CA GLY A 20 -11.39 -6.59 -3.40
C GLY A 20 -9.90 -6.92 -3.24
N PHE A 21 -9.11 -6.00 -2.71
CA PHE A 21 -7.68 -6.22 -2.46
C PHE A 21 -7.47 -7.25 -1.34
N GLY A 22 -8.27 -7.18 -0.27
CA GLY A 22 -8.29 -8.19 0.79
C GLY A 22 -8.65 -9.57 0.24
N TRP A 23 -9.64 -9.64 -0.64
CA TRP A 23 -10.01 -10.87 -1.36
C TRP A 23 -8.88 -11.40 -2.25
N GLY A 24 -8.26 -10.54 -3.06
CA GLY A 24 -7.11 -10.91 -3.90
C GLY A 24 -5.91 -11.39 -3.09
N THR A 25 -5.63 -10.73 -1.96
CA THR A 25 -4.58 -11.14 -1.01
C THR A 25 -4.92 -12.49 -0.38
N GLY A 26 -6.19 -12.71 -0.03
CA GLY A 26 -6.68 -14.01 0.46
C GLY A 26 -6.45 -15.13 -0.54
N ALA A 27 -6.78 -14.89 -1.80
CA ALA A 27 -6.61 -15.84 -2.89
C ALA A 27 -5.15 -16.13 -3.22
N ASN A 28 -4.26 -15.15 -3.07
CA ASN A 28 -2.86 -15.31 -3.44
C ASN A 28 -1.99 -15.75 -2.25
N ASP A 29 -2.00 -14.98 -1.17
CA ASP A 29 -0.97 -15.02 -0.13
C ASP A 29 -1.30 -16.02 0.98
N VAL A 30 -2.57 -16.44 1.16
CA VAL A 30 -2.91 -17.43 2.20
C VAL A 30 -2.34 -18.83 1.89
N ALA A 31 -2.05 -19.09 0.62
CA ALA A 31 -1.27 -20.25 0.21
C ALA A 31 0.15 -20.27 0.82
N ASN A 32 0.66 -19.15 1.32
CA ASN A 32 1.98 -19.10 1.97
C ASN A 32 2.00 -19.83 3.32
N ALA A 33 0.88 -19.90 4.02
CA ALA A 33 0.77 -20.61 5.30
C ALA A 33 0.32 -22.06 5.11
N PHE A 34 -0.59 -22.32 4.17
CA PHE A 34 -1.23 -23.63 4.01
C PHE A 34 -0.82 -24.40 2.76
N GLY A 35 -0.18 -23.76 1.77
CA GLY A 35 0.24 -24.42 0.53
C GLY A 35 1.13 -25.63 0.78
N THR A 36 2.06 -25.51 1.72
CA THR A 36 2.93 -26.58 2.19
C THR A 36 2.18 -27.70 2.91
N SER A 37 1.20 -27.36 3.76
CA SER A 37 0.39 -28.31 4.54
C SER A 37 -0.65 -29.06 3.69
N VAL A 38 -1.24 -28.39 2.69
CA VAL A 38 -2.14 -29.03 1.73
C VAL A 38 -1.32 -29.83 0.73
N GLY A 39 -0.18 -29.30 0.26
CA GLY A 39 0.76 -29.99 -0.63
C GLY A 39 1.31 -31.29 -0.07
N SER A 40 1.61 -31.33 1.24
CA SER A 40 2.06 -32.54 1.94
C SER A 40 0.95 -33.55 2.26
N LYS A 41 -0.31 -33.23 1.92
CA LYS A 41 -1.52 -33.99 2.30
C LYS A 41 -1.75 -34.09 3.81
N THR A 42 -1.17 -33.19 4.59
CA THR A 42 -1.43 -33.07 6.02
C THR A 42 -2.82 -32.49 6.28
N LEU A 43 -3.24 -31.51 5.46
CA LEU A 43 -4.57 -30.90 5.52
C LEU A 43 -5.26 -30.98 4.16
N THR A 44 -6.58 -31.08 4.15
CA THR A 44 -7.37 -30.78 2.95
C THR A 44 -7.52 -29.27 2.79
N LEU A 45 -7.78 -28.81 1.57
CA LEU A 45 -7.99 -27.39 1.31
C LEU A 45 -9.18 -26.83 2.12
N ARG A 46 -10.25 -27.60 2.27
CA ARG A 46 -11.39 -27.25 3.14
C ARG A 46 -10.99 -27.11 4.61
N GLN A 47 -10.14 -28.00 5.14
CA GLN A 47 -9.64 -27.88 6.52
C GLN A 47 -8.75 -26.64 6.68
N ALA A 48 -7.86 -26.38 5.72
CA ALA A 48 -7.03 -25.19 5.70
C ALA A 48 -7.88 -23.91 5.72
N VAL A 49 -8.97 -23.85 4.94
CA VAL A 49 -9.89 -22.71 4.93
C VAL A 49 -10.55 -22.49 6.28
N ILE A 50 -11.01 -23.54 6.95
CA ILE A 50 -11.64 -23.42 8.29
C ILE A 50 -10.64 -22.90 9.31
N ILE A 51 -9.41 -23.44 9.32
CA ILE A 51 -8.36 -23.02 10.23
C ILE A 51 -7.96 -21.57 9.94
N ALA A 52 -7.77 -21.21 8.67
CA ALA A 52 -7.49 -19.84 8.23
C ALA A 52 -8.59 -18.88 8.72
N SER A 53 -9.86 -19.24 8.54
CA SER A 53 -11.00 -18.41 8.94
C SER A 53 -10.98 -18.05 10.43
N ILE A 54 -10.49 -18.94 11.28
CA ILE A 54 -10.39 -18.71 12.73
C ILE A 54 -9.14 -17.89 13.06
N PHE A 55 -7.97 -18.38 12.65
CA PHE A 55 -6.69 -17.84 13.10
C PHE A 55 -6.26 -16.58 12.34
N GLU A 56 -6.59 -16.48 11.06
CA GLU A 56 -6.34 -15.26 10.27
C GLU A 56 -7.21 -14.11 10.76
N PHE A 57 -8.49 -14.39 11.02
CA PHE A 57 -9.42 -13.40 11.58
C PHE A 57 -9.01 -12.98 13.00
N ALA A 58 -8.59 -13.93 13.84
CA ALA A 58 -8.05 -13.64 15.17
C ALA A 58 -6.79 -12.78 15.08
N GLY A 59 -5.85 -13.11 14.20
CA GLY A 59 -4.63 -12.33 13.97
C GLY A 59 -4.94 -10.91 13.51
N ALA A 60 -5.83 -10.76 12.52
CA ALA A 60 -6.25 -9.47 11.99
C ALA A 60 -6.92 -8.60 13.05
N LEU A 61 -7.85 -9.13 13.84
CA LEU A 61 -8.57 -8.36 14.86
C LEU A 61 -7.70 -7.97 16.07
N LEU A 62 -6.90 -8.92 16.57
CA LEU A 62 -6.10 -8.70 17.77
C LEU A 62 -4.92 -7.77 17.49
N LEU A 63 -4.30 -7.86 16.32
CA LEU A 63 -3.00 -7.26 16.04
C LEU A 63 -2.92 -6.44 14.74
N GLY A 64 -3.90 -6.58 13.84
CA GLY A 64 -3.91 -5.90 12.53
C GLY A 64 -4.00 -4.37 12.58
N ARG A 65 -4.38 -3.80 13.73
CA ARG A 65 -4.45 -2.34 13.92
C ARG A 65 -3.08 -1.66 14.06
N VAL A 66 -2.01 -2.43 14.25
CA VAL A 66 -0.67 -1.90 14.55
C VAL A 66 0.26 -1.90 13.33
N SER A 67 0.01 -2.78 12.36
CA SER A 67 0.79 -2.98 11.13
C SER A 67 0.48 -1.95 10.03
N THR A 68 -0.62 -1.20 10.13
CA THR A 68 -1.07 -0.23 9.12
C THR A 68 -0.23 1.04 8.98
N ASN A 69 0.46 1.48 10.04
CA ASN A 69 1.05 2.83 10.07
C ASN A 69 2.33 2.97 9.22
N THR A 70 2.89 1.87 8.71
CA THR A 70 4.23 1.86 8.10
C THR A 70 4.21 1.94 6.57
N ILE A 71 3.11 1.55 5.92
CA ILE A 71 3.10 1.33 4.45
C ILE A 71 2.96 2.64 3.67
N ALA A 72 2.17 3.60 4.16
CA ALA A 72 1.90 4.84 3.45
C ALA A 72 3.01 5.90 3.63
N SER A 73 3.55 6.03 4.84
CA SER A 73 4.47 7.11 5.23
C SER A 73 5.95 6.83 4.93
N GLY A 74 6.33 5.57 4.68
CA GLY A 74 7.71 5.19 4.39
C GLY A 74 8.09 5.19 2.90
N ILE A 75 7.13 5.53 2.01
CA ILE A 75 7.27 5.36 0.56
C ILE A 75 6.99 6.68 -0.15
N ALA A 76 5.79 7.23 0.05
CA ALA A 76 5.43 8.54 -0.47
C ALA A 76 5.72 9.62 0.57
N ASN A 77 6.28 10.74 0.12
CA ASN A 77 6.47 11.91 0.95
C ASN A 77 5.11 12.61 1.18
N ILE A 78 4.57 12.50 2.39
CA ILE A 78 3.25 13.05 2.73
C ILE A 78 3.21 14.58 2.59
N SER A 79 4.36 15.29 2.71
CA SER A 79 4.38 16.75 2.57
C SER A 79 3.95 17.21 1.18
N SER A 80 4.28 16.43 0.14
CA SER A 80 3.89 16.64 -1.27
C SER A 80 2.38 16.63 -1.50
N PHE A 81 1.61 16.05 -0.58
CA PHE A 81 0.16 15.93 -0.67
C PHE A 81 -0.58 16.71 0.42
N SER A 82 0.14 17.46 1.26
CA SER A 82 -0.47 18.13 2.41
C SER A 82 -1.40 19.28 2.00
N ARG A 83 -1.19 19.85 0.81
CA ARG A 83 -2.07 20.88 0.24
C ARG A 83 -3.40 20.30 -0.25
N ASP A 84 -3.35 19.12 -0.89
CA ASP A 84 -4.50 18.46 -1.51
C ASP A 84 -4.64 17.01 -0.99
N PRO A 85 -5.03 16.80 0.28
CA PRO A 85 -5.14 15.47 0.92
C PRO A 85 -6.02 14.46 0.16
N GLU A 86 -7.08 14.94 -0.49
CA GLU A 86 -8.00 14.14 -1.30
C GLU A 86 -7.33 13.48 -2.49
N VAL A 87 -6.26 14.09 -3.03
CA VAL A 87 -5.49 13.55 -4.15
C VAL A 87 -4.74 12.30 -3.70
N TYR A 88 -4.16 12.33 -2.50
CA TYR A 88 -3.51 11.15 -1.91
C TYR A 88 -4.52 10.04 -1.63
N ALA A 89 -5.71 10.39 -1.10
CA ALA A 89 -6.79 9.43 -0.89
C ALA A 89 -7.25 8.80 -2.21
N TYR A 90 -7.36 9.59 -3.29
CA TYR A 90 -7.65 9.07 -4.62
C TYR A 90 -6.55 8.13 -5.14
N GLY A 91 -5.28 8.49 -4.96
CA GLY A 91 -4.14 7.63 -5.29
C GLY A 91 -4.21 6.26 -4.59
N MET A 92 -4.62 6.24 -3.32
CA MET A 92 -4.85 5.01 -2.57
C MET A 92 -6.00 4.16 -3.13
N VAL A 93 -7.09 4.78 -3.59
CA VAL A 93 -8.18 4.06 -4.28
C VAL A 93 -7.67 3.42 -5.57
N CYS A 94 -6.91 4.15 -6.39
CA CYS A 94 -6.30 3.62 -7.61
C CYS A 94 -5.35 2.46 -7.32
N ALA A 95 -4.48 2.61 -6.31
CA ALA A 95 -3.52 1.59 -5.90
C ALA A 95 -4.21 0.30 -5.46
N LEU A 96 -5.25 0.39 -4.63
CA LEU A 96 -6.06 -0.77 -4.22
C LEU A 96 -6.79 -1.41 -5.40
N GLY A 97 -7.43 -0.61 -6.26
CA GLY A 97 -8.23 -1.09 -7.38
C GLY A 97 -7.40 -1.84 -8.43
N VAL A 98 -6.30 -1.24 -8.90
CA VAL A 98 -5.41 -1.88 -9.89
C VAL A 98 -4.73 -3.11 -9.30
N SER A 99 -4.26 -3.01 -8.05
CA SER A 99 -3.63 -4.16 -7.38
C SER A 99 -4.62 -5.32 -7.20
N THR A 100 -5.90 -5.02 -6.92
CA THR A 100 -6.96 -6.05 -6.89
C THR A 100 -6.99 -6.81 -8.20
N VAL A 101 -7.14 -6.13 -9.34
CA VAL A 101 -7.21 -6.78 -10.65
C VAL A 101 -5.97 -7.63 -10.90
N TRP A 102 -4.78 -7.12 -10.57
CA TRP A 102 -3.53 -7.87 -10.74
C TRP A 102 -3.45 -9.13 -9.88
N LEU A 103 -3.83 -9.05 -8.59
CA LEU A 103 -3.86 -10.20 -7.69
C LEU A 103 -4.83 -11.28 -8.18
N ILE A 104 -5.94 -10.90 -8.80
CA ILE A 104 -6.90 -11.85 -9.40
C ILE A 104 -6.26 -12.58 -10.58
N LEU A 105 -5.66 -11.84 -11.52
CA LEU A 105 -5.03 -12.41 -12.71
C LEU A 105 -3.87 -13.35 -12.36
N THR A 106 -3.04 -12.95 -11.41
CA THR A 106 -1.90 -13.77 -10.96
C THR A 106 -2.34 -15.00 -10.18
N SER A 107 -3.40 -14.89 -9.37
CA SER A 107 -4.01 -16.04 -8.71
C SER A 107 -4.62 -17.03 -9.72
N TYR A 108 -5.22 -16.53 -10.81
CA TYR A 108 -5.72 -17.37 -11.89
C TYR A 108 -4.60 -18.20 -12.54
N TRP A 109 -3.46 -17.56 -12.79
CA TRP A 109 -2.29 -18.21 -13.37
C TRP A 109 -1.51 -19.08 -12.37
N GLY A 110 -1.93 -19.14 -11.10
CA GLY A 110 -1.22 -19.87 -10.05
C GLY A 110 0.17 -19.28 -9.76
N LEU A 111 0.31 -17.96 -9.91
CA LEU A 111 1.53 -17.23 -9.59
C LEU A 111 1.37 -16.61 -8.20
N ASN A 112 2.24 -17.00 -7.28
CA ASN A 112 2.31 -16.49 -5.92
C ASN A 112 3.05 -15.15 -5.87
N VAL A 113 2.35 -14.08 -6.22
CA VAL A 113 2.88 -12.72 -6.14
C VAL A 113 2.73 -12.19 -4.72
N SER A 114 3.14 -10.95 -4.47
CA SER A 114 3.02 -10.36 -3.14
C SER A 114 2.09 -9.17 -3.15
N SER A 115 1.15 -9.16 -2.21
CA SER A 115 0.31 -7.98 -1.95
C SER A 115 1.13 -6.76 -1.53
N THR A 116 2.27 -6.97 -0.85
CA THR A 116 3.20 -5.90 -0.48
C THR A 116 3.77 -5.18 -1.70
N HIS A 117 4.29 -5.93 -2.67
CA HIS A 117 4.83 -5.36 -3.91
C HIS A 117 3.75 -4.63 -4.69
N SER A 118 2.53 -5.18 -4.67
CA SER A 118 1.39 -4.63 -5.38
C SER A 118 1.04 -3.24 -4.87
N ILE A 119 0.80 -3.10 -3.55
CA ILE A 119 0.43 -1.81 -2.98
C ILE A 119 1.58 -0.80 -3.04
N ILE A 120 2.83 -1.24 -2.82
CA ILE A 120 4.02 -0.39 -2.86
C ILE A 120 4.27 0.13 -4.28
N GLY A 121 4.19 -0.76 -5.28
CA GLY A 121 4.29 -0.38 -6.70
C GLY A 121 3.20 0.62 -7.09
N GLY A 122 1.98 0.43 -6.60
CA GLY A 122 0.88 1.39 -6.81
C GLY A 122 1.13 2.76 -6.18
N ILE A 123 1.64 2.80 -4.94
CA ILE A 123 1.99 4.05 -4.26
C ILE A 123 3.09 4.81 -5.02
N ILE A 124 4.14 4.11 -5.44
CA ILE A 124 5.20 4.68 -6.28
C ILE A 124 4.60 5.22 -7.59
N GLY A 125 3.70 4.45 -8.21
CA GLY A 125 3.05 4.82 -9.47
C GLY A 125 2.32 6.16 -9.41
N PHE A 126 1.38 6.34 -8.46
CA PHE A 126 0.66 7.61 -8.36
C PHE A 126 1.54 8.75 -7.82
N ALA A 127 2.49 8.46 -6.93
CA ALA A 127 3.38 9.49 -6.38
C ALA A 127 4.28 10.10 -7.46
N LEU A 128 4.83 9.27 -8.36
CA LEU A 128 5.60 9.73 -9.52
C LEU A 128 4.77 10.63 -10.44
N VAL A 129 3.48 10.34 -10.59
CA VAL A 129 2.59 11.13 -11.45
C VAL A 129 2.29 12.50 -10.83
N TRP A 130 2.11 12.59 -9.52
CA TRP A 130 1.72 13.82 -8.85
C TRP A 130 2.84 14.87 -8.77
N GLU A 131 3.98 14.50 -8.18
CA GLU A 131 5.10 15.44 -7.91
C GLU A 131 6.46 14.88 -8.38
N GLY A 132 6.46 13.81 -9.19
CA GLY A 132 7.69 13.23 -9.72
C GLY A 132 8.54 12.54 -8.66
N LYS A 133 9.86 12.63 -8.82
CA LYS A 133 10.84 11.91 -7.99
C LYS A 133 10.83 12.38 -6.52
N ASP A 134 10.45 13.63 -6.26
CA ASP A 134 10.55 14.27 -4.95
C ASP A 134 9.38 13.86 -4.02
N ALA A 135 8.31 13.31 -4.61
CA ALA A 135 7.21 12.70 -3.89
C ALA A 135 7.53 11.31 -3.31
N ILE A 136 8.73 10.77 -3.55
CA ILE A 136 9.14 9.42 -3.12
C ILE A 136 10.36 9.47 -2.22
N VAL A 137 10.29 8.73 -1.12
CA VAL A 137 11.41 8.49 -0.22
C VAL A 137 12.28 7.36 -0.79
N TRP A 138 13.22 7.70 -1.67
CA TRP A 138 14.09 6.72 -2.34
C TRP A 138 15.10 6.06 -1.39
N ALA A 139 15.91 6.88 -0.73
CA ALA A 139 16.88 6.45 0.28
C ALA A 139 17.15 7.59 1.25
N GLU A 140 16.71 7.44 2.49
CA GLU A 140 17.00 8.36 3.59
C GLU A 140 17.97 7.67 4.55
N ARG A 141 19.06 8.34 4.92
CA ARG A 141 20.07 7.76 5.82
C ARG A 141 19.50 7.68 7.25
N ASP A 142 19.45 6.48 7.80
CA ASP A 142 19.09 6.26 9.20
C ASP A 142 20.18 5.41 9.88
N PRO A 143 21.07 6.04 10.67
CA PRO A 143 22.15 5.33 11.37
C PRO A 143 21.66 4.28 12.37
N GLY A 144 20.39 4.37 12.81
CA GLY A 144 19.79 3.45 13.77
C GLY A 144 19.09 2.24 13.14
N SER A 145 18.98 2.16 11.81
CA SER A 145 18.37 1.02 11.11
C SER A 145 19.40 0.14 10.42
N PHE A 146 19.05 -1.11 10.15
CA PHE A 146 19.83 -2.00 9.28
C PHE A 146 18.96 -2.48 8.10
N PRO A 147 19.35 -2.24 6.84
CA PRO A 147 20.45 -1.41 6.38
C PRO A 147 20.35 0.05 6.88
N PRO A 148 21.45 0.82 6.90
CA PRO A 148 21.51 2.20 7.43
C PRO A 148 20.82 3.23 6.53
N TYR A 149 19.78 2.79 5.83
CA TYR A 149 18.96 3.55 4.90
C TYR A 149 17.51 3.07 5.03
N LYS A 150 16.57 4.01 4.96
CA LYS A 150 15.13 3.80 4.84
C LYS A 150 14.65 4.24 3.46
N GLY A 151 13.44 3.83 3.09
CA GLY A 151 12.84 4.15 1.79
C GLY A 151 12.89 2.99 0.80
N VAL A 152 12.54 3.28 -0.44
CA VAL A 152 12.31 2.29 -1.51
C VAL A 152 13.51 1.37 -1.73
N ILE A 153 14.75 1.90 -1.68
CA ILE A 153 15.95 1.07 -1.93
C ILE A 153 16.13 -0.01 -0.86
N ALA A 154 15.95 0.31 0.42
CA ALA A 154 16.06 -0.66 1.51
C ALA A 154 14.99 -1.76 1.39
N ILE A 155 13.79 -1.36 0.98
CA ILE A 155 12.67 -2.28 0.72
C ILE A 155 13.03 -3.25 -0.41
N VAL A 156 13.46 -2.73 -1.57
CA VAL A 156 13.82 -3.56 -2.73
C VAL A 156 14.96 -4.52 -2.40
N LEU A 157 15.99 -4.07 -1.67
CA LEU A 157 17.09 -4.95 -1.22
C LEU A 157 16.57 -6.10 -0.36
N SER A 158 15.62 -5.83 0.55
CA SER A 158 15.03 -6.86 1.40
C SER A 158 14.32 -7.95 0.58
N TRP A 159 13.69 -7.60 -0.54
CA TRP A 159 12.97 -8.53 -1.42
C TRP A 159 13.89 -9.50 -2.19
N PHE A 160 15.16 -9.15 -2.37
CA PHE A 160 16.16 -10.05 -2.93
C PHE A 160 16.86 -10.88 -1.86
N VAL A 161 17.14 -10.29 -0.69
CA VAL A 161 17.89 -10.97 0.38
C VAL A 161 17.01 -11.96 1.14
N SER A 162 15.76 -11.62 1.43
CA SER A 162 14.89 -12.45 2.27
C SER A 162 14.61 -13.83 1.69
N PRO A 163 14.34 -14.02 0.38
CA PRO A 163 14.06 -15.35 -0.17
C PRO A 163 15.29 -16.25 -0.18
N VAL A 164 16.47 -15.66 -0.43
CA VAL A 164 17.74 -16.38 -0.39
C VAL A 164 18.04 -16.85 1.03
N LEU A 165 17.86 -15.96 2.01
CA LEU A 165 18.05 -16.31 3.42
C LEU A 165 17.04 -17.35 3.90
N SER A 166 15.77 -17.24 3.48
CA SER A 166 14.75 -18.25 3.77
C SER A 166 15.08 -19.59 3.15
N GLY A 167 15.56 -19.61 1.90
CA GLY A 167 16.02 -20.83 1.23
C GLY A 167 17.18 -21.49 1.95
N PHE A 168 18.21 -20.71 2.30
CA PHE A 168 19.35 -21.21 3.07
C PHE A 168 18.92 -21.77 4.44
N THR A 169 18.08 -21.03 5.17
CA THR A 169 17.61 -21.42 6.50
C THR A 169 16.74 -22.69 6.41
N ALA A 170 15.85 -22.79 5.42
CA ALA A 170 15.01 -23.97 5.23
C ALA A 170 15.84 -25.19 4.84
N ALA A 171 16.82 -25.02 3.95
CA ALA A 171 17.78 -26.06 3.60
C ALA A 171 18.54 -26.53 4.84
N LEU A 172 19.04 -25.62 5.68
CA LEU A 172 19.76 -25.95 6.90
C LEU A 172 18.88 -26.72 7.89
N ILE A 173 17.66 -26.24 8.17
CA ILE A 173 16.72 -26.92 9.07
C ILE A 173 16.40 -28.31 8.53
N PHE A 174 16.06 -28.44 7.24
CA PHE A 174 15.76 -29.73 6.65
C PHE A 174 16.98 -30.65 6.62
N PHE A 175 18.18 -30.15 6.35
CA PHE A 175 19.43 -30.93 6.40
C PHE A 175 19.68 -31.50 7.80
N ILE A 176 19.49 -30.70 8.85
CA ILE A 176 19.62 -31.12 10.24
C ILE A 176 18.58 -32.21 10.57
N VAL A 177 17.31 -31.98 10.25
CA VAL A 177 16.23 -32.96 10.49
C VAL A 177 16.49 -34.25 9.71
N ARG A 178 16.86 -34.14 8.42
CA ARG A 178 17.16 -35.28 7.55
C ARG A 178 18.31 -36.13 8.08
N THR A 179 19.38 -35.49 8.52
CA THR A 179 20.60 -36.18 8.97
C THR A 179 20.46 -36.73 10.39
N LEU A 180 19.94 -35.94 11.32
CA LEU A 180 19.87 -36.31 12.73
C LEU A 180 18.65 -37.15 13.06
N VAL A 181 17.54 -37.00 12.34
CA VAL A 181 16.26 -37.68 12.63
C VAL A 181 15.92 -38.70 11.54
N LEU A 182 15.71 -38.26 10.30
CA LEU A 182 15.05 -39.08 9.27
C LEU A 182 15.88 -40.26 8.76
N ARG A 183 17.21 -40.11 8.70
CA ARG A 183 18.13 -41.17 8.23
C ARG A 183 18.64 -42.10 9.34
N ARG A 184 18.15 -41.96 10.58
CA ARG A 184 18.54 -42.82 11.70
C ARG A 184 17.69 -44.10 11.73
N ARG A 185 18.27 -45.21 12.21
CA ARG A 185 17.54 -46.48 12.39
C ARG A 185 16.31 -46.36 13.31
N ASN A 186 16.39 -45.50 14.32
CA ASN A 186 15.31 -45.25 15.30
C ASN A 186 14.52 -43.96 14.99
N ALA A 187 14.36 -43.62 13.71
CA ALA A 187 13.75 -42.36 13.28
C ALA A 187 12.35 -42.13 13.90
N TYR A 188 11.52 -43.17 13.99
CA TYR A 188 10.19 -43.09 14.61
C TYR A 188 10.20 -42.54 16.03
N ILE A 189 11.03 -43.13 16.92
CA ILE A 189 11.13 -42.70 18.32
C ILE A 189 11.70 -41.28 18.38
N LEU A 190 12.72 -41.02 17.56
CA LEU A 190 13.41 -39.74 17.55
C LEU A 190 12.51 -38.60 17.07
N ALA A 191 11.61 -38.86 16.11
CA ALA A 191 10.63 -37.89 15.64
C ALA A 191 9.79 -37.32 16.79
N PHE A 192 9.29 -38.18 17.69
CA PHE A 192 8.54 -37.72 18.87
C PHE A 192 9.41 -36.93 19.85
N TRP A 193 10.67 -37.31 20.05
CA TRP A 193 11.58 -36.57 20.93
C TRP A 193 12.02 -35.22 20.33
N THR A 194 11.93 -35.06 19.01
CA THR A 194 12.20 -33.78 18.35
C THR A 194 11.02 -32.81 18.41
N LEU A 195 9.80 -33.27 18.73
CA LEU A 195 8.61 -32.39 18.80
C LEU A 195 8.75 -31.28 19.86
N PRO A 196 9.10 -31.55 21.13
CA PRO A 196 9.19 -30.48 22.14
C PRO A 196 10.15 -29.34 21.79
N PRO A 197 11.43 -29.57 21.39
CA PRO A 197 12.32 -28.46 21.06
C PRO A 197 11.84 -27.66 19.85
N PHE A 198 11.25 -28.31 18.83
CA PHE A 198 10.70 -27.57 17.69
C PHE A 198 9.44 -26.78 18.04
N VAL A 199 8.55 -27.31 18.88
CA VAL A 199 7.39 -26.56 19.39
C VAL A 199 7.84 -25.34 20.19
N LEU A 200 8.86 -25.49 21.04
CA LEU A 200 9.45 -24.39 21.81
C LEU A 200 9.95 -23.28 20.90
N ILE A 201 10.81 -23.60 19.93
CA ILE A 201 11.39 -22.63 19.00
C ILE A 201 10.28 -21.97 18.16
N THR A 202 9.36 -22.76 17.62
CA THR A 202 8.28 -22.26 16.76
C THR A 202 7.35 -21.33 17.54
N THR A 203 6.97 -21.69 18.76
CA THR A 203 6.09 -20.86 19.59
C THR A 203 6.82 -19.60 20.02
N PHE A 204 8.10 -19.70 20.38
CA PHE A 204 8.90 -18.54 20.76
C PHE A 204 8.99 -17.53 19.61
N ILE A 205 9.38 -17.96 18.41
CA ILE A 205 9.51 -17.09 17.22
C ILE A 205 8.20 -16.38 16.93
N ASN A 206 7.08 -17.13 16.88
CA ASN A 206 5.78 -16.55 16.53
C ASN A 206 5.23 -15.64 17.63
N MET A 207 5.34 -16.02 18.91
CA MET A 207 4.88 -15.17 20.01
C MET A 207 5.75 -13.92 20.17
N TYR A 208 7.05 -14.03 19.98
CA TYR A 208 7.94 -12.89 20.01
C TYR A 208 7.57 -11.88 18.92
N PHE A 209 7.37 -12.35 17.68
CA PHE A 209 6.90 -11.51 16.58
C PHE A 209 5.57 -10.80 16.90
N VAL A 210 4.61 -11.53 17.47
CA VAL A 210 3.30 -10.99 17.88
C VAL A 210 3.46 -9.88 18.93
N PHE A 211 4.31 -10.07 19.92
CA PHE A 211 4.48 -9.11 21.01
C PHE A 211 5.35 -7.90 20.66
N THR A 212 6.33 -8.05 19.77
CA THR A 212 7.18 -6.93 19.34
C THR A 212 6.55 -6.09 18.24
N LYS A 213 5.83 -6.72 17.29
CA LYS A 213 5.21 -6.01 16.17
C LYS A 213 3.72 -5.74 16.42
N GLY A 214 2.96 -6.77 16.80
CA GLY A 214 1.50 -6.70 16.87
C GLY A 214 0.97 -5.99 18.11
N ALA A 215 1.53 -6.28 19.28
CA ALA A 215 1.01 -5.77 20.55
C ALA A 215 1.73 -4.52 21.07
N LYS A 216 2.97 -4.26 20.64
CA LYS A 216 3.83 -3.20 21.19
C LYS A 216 3.17 -1.82 21.20
N LYS A 217 2.59 -1.33 20.09
CA LYS A 217 1.93 -0.01 20.06
C LYS A 217 0.65 0.06 20.90
N THR A 218 -0.02 -1.07 21.10
CA THR A 218 -1.24 -1.14 21.92
C THR A 218 -0.88 -1.18 23.41
N LEU A 219 0.13 -1.97 23.77
CA LEU A 219 0.59 -2.20 25.15
C LEU A 219 1.52 -1.10 25.67
N SER A 220 2.24 -0.39 24.81
CA SER A 220 3.11 0.73 25.19
C SER A 220 2.34 1.97 25.65
N LYS A 221 1.02 2.03 25.41
CA LYS A 221 0.16 3.11 25.92
C LYS A 221 -0.14 2.99 27.42
N SER A 222 0.01 1.80 28.00
CA SER A 222 -0.32 1.52 29.41
C SER A 222 0.87 1.11 30.29
N SER A 223 2.05 0.79 29.71
CA SER A 223 3.26 0.41 30.46
C SER A 223 4.55 0.56 29.62
N ASP A 224 5.72 0.60 30.27
CA ASP A 224 7.05 0.53 29.61
C ASP A 224 7.25 -0.84 28.94
N TRP A 225 6.65 -1.05 27.77
CA TRP A 225 6.75 -2.30 27.01
C TRP A 225 8.08 -2.33 26.21
N THR A 226 9.06 -3.09 26.72
CA THR A 226 10.37 -3.25 26.08
C THR A 226 10.46 -4.57 25.29
N ASP A 227 11.36 -4.63 24.30
CA ASP A 227 11.57 -5.85 23.51
C ASP A 227 12.10 -7.00 24.38
N ALA A 228 12.82 -6.68 25.46
CA ALA A 228 13.23 -7.67 26.46
C ALA A 228 12.05 -8.27 27.22
N LYS A 229 11.05 -7.45 27.62
CA LYS A 229 9.82 -7.96 28.25
C LYS A 229 9.02 -8.85 27.30
N ALA A 230 8.91 -8.43 26.02
CA ALA A 230 8.27 -9.24 24.99
C ALA A 230 8.97 -10.59 24.80
N ALA A 231 10.31 -10.62 24.79
CA ALA A 231 11.09 -11.85 24.70
C ALA A 231 10.85 -12.79 25.88
N TRP A 232 10.83 -12.28 27.12
CA TRP A 232 10.56 -13.08 28.31
C TRP A 232 9.16 -13.66 28.33
N ILE A 233 8.14 -12.86 27.98
CA ILE A 233 6.76 -13.34 27.91
C ILE A 233 6.62 -14.41 26.82
N ALA A 234 7.20 -14.18 25.64
CA ALA A 234 7.22 -15.17 24.56
C ALA A 234 7.92 -16.47 24.99
N ALA A 235 9.03 -16.38 25.72
CA ALA A 235 9.75 -17.53 26.26
C ALA A 235 8.91 -18.31 27.28
N ILE A 236 8.24 -17.64 28.22
CA ILE A 236 7.36 -18.29 29.21
C ILE A 236 6.21 -19.01 28.51
N MET A 237 5.55 -18.36 27.55
CA MET A 237 4.47 -19.00 26.80
C MET A 237 4.98 -20.18 25.96
N ALA A 238 6.14 -20.04 25.33
CA ALA A 238 6.76 -21.13 24.58
C ALA A 238 7.08 -22.33 25.48
N VAL A 239 7.61 -22.10 26.69
CA VAL A 239 7.83 -23.16 27.68
C VAL A 239 6.49 -23.80 28.09
N GLY A 240 5.46 -23.00 28.39
CA GLY A 240 4.13 -23.53 28.75
C GLY A 240 3.50 -24.40 27.66
N VAL A 241 3.55 -23.96 26.41
CA VAL A 241 3.07 -24.74 25.24
C VAL A 241 3.92 -26.00 25.06
N THR A 242 5.24 -25.92 25.29
CA THR A 242 6.14 -27.07 25.21
C THR A 242 5.88 -28.10 26.30
N LEU A 243 5.65 -27.67 27.54
CA LEU A 243 5.26 -28.57 28.63
C LEU A 243 3.93 -29.25 28.32
N THR A 244 2.97 -28.51 27.77
CA THR A 244 1.69 -29.07 27.30
C THR A 244 1.91 -30.08 26.17
N CYS A 245 2.83 -29.80 25.25
CA CYS A 245 3.24 -30.75 24.22
C CYS A 245 3.81 -32.04 24.84
N ILE A 246 4.70 -31.93 25.84
CA ILE A 246 5.34 -33.07 26.49
C ILE A 246 4.32 -33.93 27.26
N PHE A 247 3.49 -33.32 28.10
CA PHE A 247 2.62 -34.04 29.03
C PHE A 247 1.28 -34.46 28.42
N VAL A 248 0.79 -33.74 27.39
CA VAL A 248 -0.54 -33.98 26.79
C VAL A 248 -0.41 -34.43 25.34
N ALA A 249 0.26 -33.66 24.49
CA ALA A 249 0.30 -33.96 23.06
C ALA A 249 1.09 -35.25 22.77
N LEU A 250 2.31 -35.41 23.29
CA LEU A 250 3.14 -36.60 23.04
C LEU A 250 2.45 -37.93 23.39
N PRO A 251 1.85 -38.13 24.59
CA PRO A 251 1.17 -39.38 24.89
C PRO A 251 -0.05 -39.61 23.98
N LEU A 252 -0.80 -38.55 23.64
CA LEU A 252 -1.93 -38.65 22.71
C LEU A 252 -1.46 -38.99 21.29
N LEU A 253 -0.42 -38.33 20.78
CA LEU A 253 0.12 -38.56 19.45
C LEU A 253 0.71 -39.97 19.33
N LYS A 254 1.39 -40.49 20.37
CA LYS A 254 1.84 -41.88 20.41
C LYS A 254 0.66 -42.86 20.38
N LYS A 255 -0.40 -42.58 21.15
CA LYS A 255 -1.63 -43.38 21.15
C LYS A 255 -2.35 -43.35 19.80
N MET A 256 -2.38 -42.20 19.12
CA MET A 256 -2.98 -42.04 17.80
C MET A 256 -2.15 -42.72 16.70
N ALA A 257 -0.82 -42.60 16.76
CA ALA A 257 0.08 -43.27 15.83
C ALA A 257 -0.07 -44.80 15.91
N GLY A 258 -0.18 -45.36 17.12
CA GLY A 258 -0.45 -46.79 17.31
C GLY A 258 -1.82 -47.28 16.83
N ARG A 259 -2.75 -46.39 16.47
CA ARG A 259 -4.01 -46.74 15.79
C ARG A 259 -3.92 -46.75 14.27
N HIS A 260 -2.97 -46.00 13.71
CA HIS A 260 -2.82 -45.84 12.27
C HIS A 260 -1.74 -46.76 11.68
N PHE A 261 -0.76 -47.16 12.49
CA PHE A 261 0.37 -47.97 12.06
C PHE A 261 0.52 -49.22 12.91
N ASP A 262 0.84 -50.34 12.25
CA ASP A 262 1.17 -51.59 12.91
C ASP A 262 2.58 -51.56 13.54
N ALA A 263 2.96 -52.65 14.22
CA ALA A 263 4.28 -52.77 14.86
C ALA A 263 5.43 -52.69 13.83
N ASP A 264 5.19 -53.16 12.61
CA ASP A 264 6.17 -53.20 11.52
C ASP A 264 6.31 -51.87 10.76
N GLY A 265 5.31 -51.00 10.86
CA GLY A 265 5.29 -49.64 10.29
C GLY A 265 4.43 -49.44 9.07
N ASN A 266 3.65 -50.45 8.70
CA ASN A 266 2.65 -50.35 7.67
C ASN A 266 1.39 -49.69 8.23
N ARG A 267 0.65 -49.01 7.37
CA ARG A 267 -0.66 -48.47 7.76
C ARG A 267 -1.65 -49.61 7.96
N ILE A 268 -2.35 -49.62 9.10
CA ILE A 268 -3.35 -50.66 9.45
C ILE A 268 -4.58 -50.57 8.52
N LEU A 269 -4.93 -49.36 8.11
CA LEU A 269 -6.01 -49.11 7.15
C LEU A 269 -5.39 -48.74 5.80
N PRO A 270 -5.75 -49.41 4.69
CA PRO A 270 -5.41 -48.91 3.36
C PRO A 270 -6.06 -47.53 3.16
N ASP A 271 -5.40 -46.64 2.43
CA ASP A 271 -6.01 -45.39 1.98
C ASP A 271 -7.20 -45.79 1.09
N VAL A 272 -8.40 -45.90 1.66
CA VAL A 272 -9.63 -45.97 0.86
C VAL A 272 -9.71 -44.59 0.23
N PRO A 273 -9.48 -44.44 -1.10
CA PRO A 273 -9.87 -43.20 -1.73
C PRO A 273 -11.35 -43.08 -1.41
N LEU A 274 -11.80 -41.93 -0.92
CA LEU A 274 -13.21 -41.60 -1.03
C LEU A 274 -13.51 -41.57 -2.53
N GLN A 275 -13.83 -42.74 -3.11
CA GLN A 275 -14.58 -42.83 -4.32
C GLN A 275 -15.89 -42.17 -3.97
N ARG A 276 -15.97 -40.87 -4.28
CA ARG A 276 -17.24 -40.21 -4.41
C ARG A 276 -17.93 -40.96 -5.54
N ASN A 277 -18.79 -41.89 -5.17
CA ASN A 277 -19.74 -42.49 -6.09
C ASN A 277 -20.63 -41.35 -6.58
N ASP A 278 -20.21 -40.65 -7.64
CA ASP A 278 -21.08 -39.81 -8.47
C ASP A 278 -21.97 -40.73 -9.35
N SER A 279 -22.50 -41.80 -8.75
CA SER A 279 -23.62 -42.59 -9.27
C SER A 279 -24.94 -42.10 -8.70
N THR A 280 -25.04 -40.82 -8.36
CA THR A 280 -26.33 -40.14 -8.21
C THR A 280 -26.78 -39.70 -9.59
N LYS A 281 -27.84 -40.35 -10.08
CA LYS A 281 -28.63 -39.91 -11.24
C LYS A 281 -28.70 -38.38 -11.27
N ALA A 282 -28.39 -37.80 -12.43
CA ALA A 282 -28.48 -36.36 -12.69
C ALA A 282 -29.87 -35.84 -12.29
N THR A 283 -29.99 -35.43 -11.04
CA THR A 283 -31.14 -34.72 -10.52
C THR A 283 -30.78 -33.25 -10.72
N GLU A 284 -31.61 -32.50 -11.43
CA GLU A 284 -31.37 -31.07 -11.64
C GLU A 284 -31.19 -30.38 -10.29
N LEU A 285 -29.94 -29.98 -10.00
CA LEU A 285 -29.62 -29.24 -8.79
C LEU A 285 -30.42 -27.93 -8.80
N SER A 286 -31.10 -27.64 -7.69
CA SER A 286 -31.78 -26.36 -7.48
C SER A 286 -30.79 -25.20 -7.68
N THR A 287 -31.27 -24.04 -8.15
CA THR A 287 -30.45 -22.83 -8.34
C THR A 287 -29.61 -22.50 -7.09
N TRP A 288 -30.16 -22.70 -5.89
CA TRP A 288 -29.46 -22.50 -4.62
C TRP A 288 -28.36 -23.53 -4.37
N GLN A 289 -28.54 -24.79 -4.80
CA GLN A 289 -27.51 -25.83 -4.71
C GLN A 289 -26.40 -25.61 -5.74
N LYS A 290 -26.73 -25.10 -6.94
CA LYS A 290 -25.74 -24.70 -7.95
C LYS A 290 -24.88 -23.53 -7.46
N ILE A 291 -25.49 -22.51 -6.88
CA ILE A 291 -24.79 -21.37 -6.26
C ILE A 291 -23.93 -21.85 -5.10
N GLY A 292 -24.46 -22.69 -4.20
CA GLY A 292 -23.70 -23.24 -3.08
C GLY A 292 -22.48 -24.06 -3.54
N LYS A 293 -22.65 -24.92 -4.54
CA LYS A 293 -21.55 -25.74 -5.08
C LYS A 293 -20.52 -24.90 -5.83
N ALA A 294 -20.93 -23.82 -6.49
CA ALA A 294 -20.01 -22.86 -7.10
C ALA A 294 -19.20 -22.08 -6.04
N ALA A 295 -19.86 -21.66 -4.96
CA ALA A 295 -19.22 -20.95 -3.85
C ALA A 295 -18.21 -21.83 -3.08
N THR A 296 -18.46 -23.14 -2.96
CA THR A 296 -17.53 -24.08 -2.30
C THR A 296 -16.52 -24.72 -3.25
N HIS A 297 -16.62 -24.48 -4.56
CA HIS A 297 -15.75 -25.12 -5.55
C HIS A 297 -14.27 -24.97 -5.20
N GLY A 298 -13.85 -23.76 -4.84
CA GLY A 298 -12.46 -23.46 -4.47
C GLY A 298 -11.94 -24.28 -3.29
N MET A 299 -12.79 -24.80 -2.40
CA MET A 299 -12.39 -25.59 -1.22
C MET A 299 -12.32 -27.10 -1.50
N ASP A 300 -12.99 -27.55 -2.57
CA ASP A 300 -13.16 -28.97 -2.91
C ASP A 300 -12.22 -29.43 -4.05
N VAL A 301 -11.36 -28.54 -4.57
CA VAL A 301 -10.40 -28.86 -5.64
C VAL A 301 -9.28 -29.78 -5.13
N ASP A 302 -9.05 -30.89 -5.84
CA ASP A 302 -7.87 -31.75 -5.62
C ASP A 302 -6.65 -31.18 -6.36
N ILE A 303 -5.75 -30.57 -5.59
CA ILE A 303 -4.54 -29.94 -6.10
C ILE A 303 -3.48 -30.96 -6.57
N HIS A 304 -3.55 -32.24 -6.18
CA HIS A 304 -2.54 -33.25 -6.52
C HIS A 304 -2.75 -33.93 -7.87
N THR A 305 -3.87 -33.66 -8.53
CA THR A 305 -4.18 -34.15 -9.89
C THR A 305 -3.04 -33.88 -10.87
N VAL A 306 -2.37 -32.73 -10.76
CA VAL A 306 -1.25 -32.34 -11.63
C VAL A 306 -0.03 -33.24 -11.54
N VAL A 307 0.16 -33.97 -10.43
CA VAL A 307 1.26 -34.94 -10.30
C VAL A 307 1.07 -36.12 -11.26
N LYS A 308 -0.18 -36.45 -11.61
CA LYS A 308 -0.51 -37.53 -12.55
C LYS A 308 -0.59 -37.07 -14.00
N THR A 309 -0.91 -35.79 -14.23
CA THR A 309 -1.13 -35.25 -15.58
C THR A 309 0.10 -34.60 -16.20
N ASP A 310 1.01 -34.07 -15.38
CA ASP A 310 2.25 -33.42 -15.83
C ASP A 310 3.45 -34.31 -15.49
N GLU A 311 4.05 -34.91 -16.52
CA GLU A 311 5.19 -35.83 -16.41
C GLU A 311 6.37 -35.20 -15.65
N LYS A 312 6.67 -33.91 -15.89
CA LYS A 312 7.79 -33.23 -15.23
C LYS A 312 7.56 -33.09 -13.73
N ILE A 313 6.32 -32.85 -13.33
CA ILE A 313 5.95 -32.78 -11.90
C ILE A 313 5.99 -34.18 -11.30
N GLY A 314 5.46 -35.19 -12.01
CA GLY A 314 5.53 -36.59 -11.60
C GLY A 314 6.96 -37.04 -11.31
N ASP A 315 7.87 -36.85 -12.27
CA ASP A 315 9.29 -37.22 -12.15
C ASP A 315 10.00 -36.54 -10.97
N MET A 316 9.73 -35.24 -10.75
CA MET A 316 10.27 -34.50 -9.60
C MET A 316 9.78 -35.11 -8.28
N HIS A 317 8.51 -35.52 -8.21
CA HIS A 317 7.94 -36.13 -7.02
C HIS A 317 8.46 -37.56 -6.80
N GLU A 318 8.76 -38.30 -7.85
CA GLU A 318 9.35 -39.64 -7.76
C GLU A 318 10.82 -39.60 -7.33
N ALA A 319 11.58 -38.60 -7.79
CA ALA A 319 12.99 -38.45 -7.49
C ALA A 319 13.30 -38.12 -6.02
N ALA A 320 12.37 -37.49 -5.28
CA ALA A 320 12.63 -37.09 -3.90
C ALA A 320 12.70 -38.27 -2.93
N GLU A 321 13.65 -38.24 -1.98
CA GLU A 321 13.86 -39.29 -0.99
C GLU A 321 12.58 -39.57 -0.18
N ARG A 322 12.23 -40.85 -0.08
CA ARG A 322 11.06 -41.32 0.68
C ARG A 322 11.50 -41.66 2.09
N PHE A 323 10.88 -41.03 3.08
CA PHE A 323 11.10 -41.32 4.49
C PHE A 323 10.02 -42.24 5.06
N GLU A 324 10.27 -42.79 6.24
CA GLU A 324 9.34 -43.68 6.93
C GLU A 324 7.98 -42.98 7.16
N PRO A 325 6.85 -43.56 6.73
CA PRO A 325 5.53 -42.94 6.84
C PRO A 325 5.12 -42.57 8.27
N ARG A 326 5.55 -43.37 9.27
CA ARG A 326 5.30 -43.10 10.69
C ARG A 326 5.97 -41.81 11.17
N VAL A 327 7.16 -41.51 10.65
CA VAL A 327 7.91 -40.29 10.99
C VAL A 327 7.24 -39.07 10.37
N GLU A 328 6.89 -39.15 9.09
CA GLU A 328 6.16 -38.07 8.41
C GLU A 328 4.79 -37.79 9.06
N TYR A 329 4.11 -38.84 9.55
CA TYR A 329 2.88 -38.67 10.33
C TYR A 329 3.11 -37.88 11.64
N ALA A 330 4.20 -38.14 12.38
CA ALA A 330 4.52 -37.37 13.58
C ALA A 330 4.80 -35.89 13.24
N PHE A 331 5.52 -35.61 12.15
CA PHE A 331 5.79 -34.26 11.68
C PHE A 331 4.55 -33.54 11.11
N SER A 332 3.54 -34.27 10.65
CA SER A 332 2.28 -33.68 10.16
C SER A 332 1.62 -32.80 11.23
N TYR A 333 1.62 -33.21 12.50
CA TYR A 333 1.09 -32.40 13.60
C TYR A 333 1.90 -31.13 13.84
N LEU A 334 3.23 -31.24 13.75
CA LEU A 334 4.12 -30.11 13.91
C LEU A 334 3.92 -29.10 12.78
N GLN A 335 3.71 -29.59 11.56
CA GLN A 335 3.40 -28.79 10.39
C GLN A 335 2.06 -28.05 10.53
N VAL A 336 0.99 -28.72 10.98
CA VAL A 336 -0.30 -28.04 11.24
C VAL A 336 -0.13 -26.95 12.29
N PHE A 337 0.62 -27.24 13.35
CA PHE A 337 0.89 -26.27 14.42
C PHE A 337 1.67 -25.05 13.90
N SER A 338 2.74 -25.25 13.12
CA SER A 338 3.48 -24.14 12.51
C SER A 338 2.61 -23.35 11.53
N ALA A 339 1.82 -24.01 10.69
CA ALA A 339 0.90 -23.36 9.77
C ALA A 339 -0.13 -22.47 10.49
N ILE A 340 -0.67 -22.93 11.64
CA ILE A 340 -1.57 -22.13 12.49
C ILE A 340 -0.87 -20.87 13.02
N CYS A 341 0.36 -20.99 13.50
CA CYS A 341 1.10 -19.84 13.99
C CYS A 341 1.45 -18.85 12.86
N VAL A 342 1.83 -19.36 11.69
CA VAL A 342 2.14 -18.55 10.51
C VAL A 342 0.89 -17.82 10.02
N ILE A 343 -0.27 -18.49 9.89
CA ILE A 343 -1.49 -17.81 9.42
C ILE A 343 -1.99 -16.75 10.42
N PHE A 344 -1.81 -16.97 11.72
CA PHE A 344 -2.13 -15.96 12.72
C PHE A 344 -1.26 -14.71 12.54
N ALA A 345 0.06 -14.90 12.35
CA ALA A 345 0.99 -13.81 12.08
C ALA A 345 0.71 -13.14 10.71
N HIS A 346 0.31 -13.92 9.71
CA HIS A 346 -0.12 -13.45 8.39
C HIS A 346 -1.32 -12.52 8.51
N GLY A 347 -2.41 -12.95 9.16
CA GLY A 347 -3.60 -12.12 9.36
C GLY A 347 -3.31 -10.81 10.09
N ALA A 348 -2.39 -10.82 11.07
CA ALA A 348 -1.93 -9.61 11.76
C ALA A 348 -1.14 -8.64 10.86
N GLY A 349 -0.38 -9.16 9.89
CA GLY A 349 0.44 -8.37 8.98
C GLY A 349 -0.32 -7.89 7.74
N GLU A 350 -0.92 -8.82 7.02
CA GLU A 350 -1.44 -8.62 5.65
C GLU A 350 -2.70 -7.76 5.61
N VAL A 351 -3.55 -7.84 6.64
CA VAL A 351 -4.74 -6.96 6.73
C VAL A 351 -4.33 -5.49 6.67
N GLY A 352 -3.11 -5.15 7.08
CA GLY A 352 -2.57 -3.81 7.06
C GLY A 352 -2.40 -3.22 5.66
N TYR A 353 -2.12 -4.03 4.63
CA TYR A 353 -1.92 -3.55 3.25
C TYR A 353 -3.20 -3.05 2.59
N MET A 354 -4.34 -3.55 3.07
CA MET A 354 -5.65 -3.04 2.69
C MET A 354 -6.17 -1.98 3.68
N ALA A 355 -6.05 -2.26 4.98
CA ALA A 355 -6.60 -1.43 6.04
C ALA A 355 -5.90 -0.08 6.14
N GLY A 356 -4.60 0.00 5.84
CA GLY A 356 -3.82 1.24 5.85
C GLY A 356 -4.33 2.25 4.80
N PRO A 357 -4.37 1.89 3.51
CA PRO A 357 -4.96 2.73 2.47
C PRO A 357 -6.40 3.14 2.76
N LEU A 358 -7.28 2.20 3.15
CA LEU A 358 -8.68 2.53 3.45
C LEU A 358 -8.82 3.44 4.68
N ALA A 359 -8.02 3.21 5.73
CA ALA A 359 -8.00 4.09 6.89
C ALA A 359 -7.50 5.48 6.54
N THR A 360 -6.54 5.61 5.63
CA THR A 360 -6.06 6.90 5.16
C THR A 360 -7.15 7.65 4.39
N ILE A 361 -7.86 6.97 3.48
CA ILE A 361 -9.02 7.53 2.78
C ILE A 361 -10.08 8.01 3.77
N TRP A 362 -10.37 7.20 4.79
CA TRP A 362 -11.33 7.54 5.84
C TRP A 362 -10.89 8.74 6.68
N ASP A 363 -9.61 8.82 7.07
CA ASP A 363 -9.06 9.91 7.88
C ASP A 363 -9.08 11.24 7.11
N VAL A 364 -8.69 11.20 5.83
CA VAL A 364 -8.76 12.35 4.91
C VAL A 364 -10.20 12.83 4.77
N TYR A 365 -11.16 11.93 4.51
CA TYR A 365 -12.58 12.30 4.41
C TYR A 365 -13.09 13.00 5.68
N GLN A 366 -12.74 12.46 6.86
CA GLN A 366 -13.22 13.01 8.13
C GLN A 366 -12.57 14.32 8.52
N LYS A 367 -11.24 14.44 8.35
CA LYS A 367 -10.44 15.55 8.91
C LYS A 367 -9.92 16.56 7.88
N GLY A 368 -9.93 16.23 6.60
CA GLY A 368 -9.38 17.08 5.55
C GLY A 368 -7.87 17.30 5.64
N GLN A 369 -7.11 16.38 6.26
CA GLN A 369 -5.66 16.48 6.40
C GLN A 369 -5.00 15.09 6.38
N LEU A 370 -3.72 15.04 5.99
CA LEU A 370 -2.93 13.81 6.02
C LEU A 370 -2.18 13.65 7.35
N SER A 371 -2.50 12.58 8.08
CA SER A 371 -1.79 12.20 9.30
C SER A 371 -0.61 11.28 8.99
N LYS A 372 0.56 11.49 9.64
CA LYS A 372 1.73 10.58 9.49
C LYS A 372 1.45 9.14 9.92
N SER A 373 0.47 8.92 10.78
CA SER A 373 0.08 7.61 11.31
C SER A 373 -1.43 7.58 11.53
N VAL A 374 -2.12 6.70 10.81
CA VAL A 374 -3.57 6.52 10.94
C VAL A 374 -3.85 5.15 11.57
N THR A 375 -4.57 5.14 12.68
CA THR A 375 -5.05 3.89 13.28
C THR A 375 -6.37 3.49 12.62
N PRO A 376 -6.47 2.32 11.98
CA PRO A 376 -7.69 1.88 11.31
C PRO A 376 -8.82 1.62 12.32
N PRO A 377 -10.03 2.16 12.08
CA PRO A 377 -11.24 1.71 12.74
C PRO A 377 -11.45 0.19 12.63
N VAL A 378 -12.12 -0.40 13.62
CA VAL A 378 -12.35 -1.86 13.68
C VAL A 378 -13.11 -2.38 12.46
N TRP A 379 -14.07 -1.61 11.94
CA TRP A 379 -14.85 -2.01 10.76
C TRP A 379 -13.98 -2.15 9.50
N ILE A 380 -12.93 -1.34 9.35
CA ILE A 380 -11.97 -1.44 8.23
C ILE A 380 -11.19 -2.74 8.34
N VAL A 381 -10.71 -3.08 9.54
CA VAL A 381 -9.98 -4.32 9.79
C VAL A 381 -10.88 -5.54 9.54
N LEU A 382 -12.14 -5.48 9.99
CA LEU A 382 -13.13 -6.53 9.74
C LEU A 382 -13.36 -6.74 8.24
N LEU A 383 -13.49 -5.66 7.46
CA LEU A 383 -13.67 -5.75 6.02
C LEU A 383 -12.52 -6.51 5.35
N GLY A 384 -11.27 -6.21 5.74
CA GLY A 384 -10.09 -6.89 5.22
C GLY A 384 -9.99 -8.35 5.66
N ALA A 385 -10.25 -8.63 6.94
CA ALA A 385 -10.23 -9.99 7.46
C ALA A 385 -11.27 -10.89 6.77
N ILE A 386 -12.48 -10.37 6.51
CA ILE A 386 -13.51 -11.10 5.74
C ILE A 386 -13.05 -11.30 4.30
N GLY A 387 -12.48 -10.27 3.66
CA GLY A 387 -11.91 -10.36 2.33
C GLY A 387 -10.88 -11.49 2.20
N LEU A 388 -9.88 -11.53 3.10
CA LEU A 388 -8.83 -12.56 3.12
C LEU A 388 -9.41 -13.98 3.14
N VAL A 389 -10.35 -14.24 4.05
CA VAL A 389 -10.96 -15.56 4.23
C VAL A 389 -11.77 -15.98 2.99
N ILE A 390 -12.60 -15.08 2.45
CA ILE A 390 -13.39 -15.35 1.24
C ILE A 390 -12.45 -15.57 0.04
N GLY A 391 -11.36 -14.82 -0.05
CA GLY A 391 -10.32 -14.96 -1.07
C GLY A 391 -9.75 -16.36 -1.13
N LEU A 392 -9.24 -16.84 0.00
CA LEU A 392 -8.72 -18.21 0.10
C LEU A 392 -9.81 -19.22 -0.28
N ALA A 393 -10.99 -19.11 0.33
CA ALA A 393 -12.07 -20.09 0.19
C ALA A 393 -12.55 -20.26 -1.26
N THR A 394 -12.55 -19.17 -2.04
CA THR A 394 -13.09 -19.15 -3.39
C THR A 394 -12.02 -19.37 -4.47
N TYR A 395 -10.80 -18.85 -4.28
CA TYR A 395 -9.82 -18.76 -5.37
C TYR A 395 -8.39 -19.15 -5.01
N GLY A 396 -8.12 -19.54 -3.76
CA GLY A 396 -6.76 -19.87 -3.30
C GLY A 396 -6.19 -21.20 -3.80
N TYR A 397 -7.00 -22.05 -4.44
CA TYR A 397 -6.58 -23.40 -4.83
C TYR A 397 -5.45 -23.42 -5.88
N ASN A 398 -5.43 -22.49 -6.83
CA ASN A 398 -4.41 -22.43 -7.88
C ASN A 398 -3.02 -22.10 -7.32
N VAL A 399 -2.95 -21.13 -6.42
CA VAL A 399 -1.68 -20.74 -5.78
C VAL A 399 -1.25 -21.80 -4.77
N THR A 400 -2.19 -22.37 -4.02
CA THR A 400 -1.93 -23.53 -3.13
C THR A 400 -1.34 -24.70 -3.92
N GLN A 401 -1.85 -25.00 -5.12
CA GLN A 401 -1.29 -26.03 -5.99
C GLN A 401 0.13 -25.67 -6.46
N ALA A 402 0.37 -24.41 -6.86
CA ALA A 402 1.68 -23.98 -7.30
C ALA A 402 2.74 -24.13 -6.21
N MET A 403 2.42 -23.66 -5.01
CA MET A 403 3.32 -23.68 -3.85
C MET A 403 3.47 -25.06 -3.23
N GLY A 404 2.37 -25.82 -3.16
CA GLY A 404 2.30 -27.11 -2.50
C GLY A 404 2.79 -28.29 -3.33
N VAL A 405 2.68 -28.20 -4.66
CA VAL A 405 2.84 -29.35 -5.57
C VAL A 405 3.77 -29.05 -6.74
N LYS A 406 3.67 -27.87 -7.38
CA LYS A 406 4.38 -27.60 -8.65
C LYS A 406 5.85 -27.19 -8.47
N LEU A 407 6.23 -26.56 -7.36
CA LEU A 407 7.59 -26.03 -7.13
C LEU A 407 8.60 -27.11 -6.70
N ALA A 408 8.25 -27.90 -5.70
CA ALA A 408 9.05 -28.99 -5.16
C ALA A 408 8.13 -30.01 -4.50
N LYS A 409 8.62 -31.24 -4.28
CA LYS A 409 7.87 -32.23 -3.50
C LYS A 409 7.89 -31.90 -2.02
N LEU A 410 6.72 -31.65 -1.46
CA LEU A 410 6.55 -31.36 -0.04
C LEU A 410 6.02 -32.58 0.70
N THR A 411 6.77 -33.00 1.71
CA THR A 411 6.32 -33.89 2.78
C THR A 411 6.19 -33.10 4.07
N PRO A 412 5.54 -33.63 5.12
CA PRO A 412 5.36 -32.90 6.38
C PRO A 412 6.66 -32.33 6.97
N THR A 413 7.75 -33.10 6.96
CA THR A 413 9.07 -32.64 7.41
C THR A 413 9.61 -31.47 6.58
N ARG A 414 9.49 -31.57 5.26
CA ARG A 414 9.92 -30.54 4.29
C ARG A 414 9.11 -29.25 4.43
N GLY A 415 7.78 -29.39 4.53
CA GLY A 415 6.86 -28.28 4.72
C GLY A 415 7.08 -27.56 6.04
N PHE A 416 7.24 -28.30 7.14
CA PHE A 416 7.57 -27.73 8.45
C PHE A 416 8.87 -26.91 8.41
N ALA A 417 9.94 -27.45 7.80
CA ALA A 417 11.20 -26.74 7.67
C ALA A 417 11.05 -25.43 6.86
N ALA A 418 10.27 -25.46 5.78
CA ALA A 418 10.01 -24.28 4.96
C ALA A 418 9.20 -23.21 5.70
N GLU A 419 8.14 -23.61 6.40
CA GLU A 419 7.29 -22.72 7.20
C GLU A 419 8.08 -22.05 8.34
N LEU A 420 8.86 -22.83 9.11
CA LEU A 420 9.66 -22.32 10.22
C LEU A 420 10.74 -21.34 9.75
N ALA A 421 11.46 -21.67 8.67
CA ALA A 421 12.46 -20.79 8.08
C ALA A 421 11.85 -19.47 7.59
N THR A 422 10.68 -19.55 6.95
CA THR A 422 9.94 -18.38 6.48
C THR A 422 9.56 -17.48 7.65
N ALA A 423 8.96 -18.04 8.71
CA ALA A 423 8.57 -17.30 9.90
C ALA A 423 9.79 -16.63 10.57
N PHE A 424 10.91 -17.36 10.68
CA PHE A 424 12.14 -16.84 11.27
C PHE A 424 12.72 -15.65 10.50
N VAL A 425 12.80 -15.74 9.16
CA VAL A 425 13.36 -14.66 8.33
C VAL A 425 12.44 -13.45 8.30
N ILE A 426 11.12 -13.64 8.19
CA ILE A 426 10.14 -12.54 8.26
C ILE A 426 10.23 -11.84 9.61
N MET A 427 10.40 -12.59 10.70
CA MET A 427 10.58 -12.03 12.04
C MET A 427 11.83 -11.15 12.10
N ILE A 428 12.99 -11.63 11.62
CA ILE A 428 14.24 -10.86 11.61
C ILE A 428 14.07 -9.58 10.78
N ALA A 429 13.55 -9.69 9.56
CA ALA A 429 13.39 -8.52 8.70
C ALA A 429 12.43 -7.49 9.30
N SER A 430 11.37 -7.96 9.98
CA SER A 430 10.44 -7.08 10.69
C SER A 430 11.07 -6.35 11.88
N GLN A 431 12.07 -6.91 12.56
CA GLN A 431 12.79 -6.22 13.64
C GLN A 431 13.56 -5.01 13.12
N TYR A 432 14.05 -5.11 11.89
CA TYR A 432 14.72 -4.03 11.19
C TYR A 432 13.77 -3.07 10.46
N GLY A 433 12.45 -3.27 10.59
CA GLY A 433 11.44 -2.43 9.95
C GLY A 433 11.38 -2.60 8.43
N LEU A 434 11.93 -3.69 7.88
CA LEU A 434 11.93 -3.97 6.45
C LEU A 434 10.65 -4.73 6.07
N PRO A 435 9.80 -4.17 5.19
CA PRO A 435 8.62 -4.86 4.69
C PRO A 435 9.04 -5.96 3.71
N THR A 436 9.06 -7.20 4.19
CA THR A 436 9.35 -8.39 3.38
C THR A 436 8.10 -9.03 2.80
N SER A 437 8.23 -9.61 1.62
CA SER A 437 7.20 -10.45 1.01
C SER A 437 7.18 -11.85 1.63
N SER A 438 6.03 -12.23 2.21
CA SER A 438 5.79 -13.60 2.68
C SER A 438 5.85 -14.62 1.54
N SER A 439 5.26 -14.30 0.38
CA SER A 439 5.25 -15.10 -0.85
C SER A 439 6.65 -15.43 -1.36
N GLN A 440 7.55 -14.45 -1.37
CA GLN A 440 8.93 -14.70 -1.79
C GLN A 440 9.71 -15.52 -0.77
N CYS A 441 9.57 -15.22 0.53
CA CYS A 441 10.25 -15.97 1.60
C CYS A 441 9.87 -17.46 1.56
N ILE A 442 8.58 -17.80 1.47
CA ILE A 442 8.14 -19.20 1.42
C ILE A 442 8.56 -19.88 0.11
N THR A 443 8.54 -19.16 -1.02
CA THR A 443 9.05 -19.70 -2.29
C THR A 443 10.53 -20.04 -2.14
N GLY A 444 11.34 -19.11 -1.62
CA GLY A 444 12.75 -19.34 -1.35
C GLY A 444 12.98 -20.54 -0.42
N ALA A 445 12.21 -20.64 0.66
CA ALA A 445 12.26 -21.76 1.60
C ALA A 445 11.96 -23.11 0.92
N ILE A 446 10.92 -23.18 0.08
CA ILE A 446 10.56 -24.39 -0.68
C ILE A 446 11.67 -24.77 -1.67
N ILE A 447 12.25 -23.81 -2.37
CA ILE A 447 13.41 -24.06 -3.25
C ILE A 447 14.58 -24.60 -2.43
N GLY A 448 14.88 -24.00 -1.28
CA GLY A 448 15.96 -24.45 -0.40
C GLY A 448 15.82 -25.91 0.03
N VAL A 449 14.61 -26.32 0.42
CA VAL A 449 14.33 -27.73 0.75
C VAL A 449 14.40 -28.63 -0.48
N GLY A 450 13.89 -28.18 -1.64
CA GLY A 450 13.93 -28.93 -2.90
C GLY A 450 15.35 -29.16 -3.42
N LEU A 451 16.26 -28.19 -3.25
CA LEU A 451 17.67 -28.31 -3.65
C LEU A 451 18.41 -29.44 -2.94
N LEU A 452 17.97 -29.83 -1.73
CA LEU A 452 18.55 -30.98 -1.02
C LEU A 452 18.18 -32.33 -1.65
N GLU A 453 17.20 -32.39 -2.54
CA GLU A 453 16.90 -33.57 -3.36
C GLU A 453 17.72 -33.59 -4.68
N GLY A 454 18.62 -32.63 -4.86
CA GLY A 454 19.43 -32.45 -6.08
C GLY A 454 18.77 -31.52 -7.10
N ALA A 455 19.43 -31.34 -8.25
CA ALA A 455 19.00 -30.38 -9.27
C ALA A 455 17.60 -30.67 -9.86
N LYS A 456 17.15 -31.93 -9.80
CA LYS A 456 15.82 -32.39 -10.23
C LYS A 456 14.73 -32.24 -9.15
N GLY A 457 15.10 -31.88 -7.92
CA GLY A 457 14.15 -31.69 -6.81
C GLY A 457 13.32 -30.41 -6.91
N VAL A 458 13.62 -29.55 -7.88
CA VAL A 458 12.99 -28.24 -8.09
C VAL A 458 12.51 -28.12 -9.53
N ASN A 459 11.28 -27.62 -9.70
CA ASN A 459 10.78 -27.23 -11.01
C ASN A 459 11.25 -25.81 -11.39
N TRP A 460 12.42 -25.72 -12.00
CA TRP A 460 13.05 -24.45 -12.41
C TRP A 460 12.18 -23.60 -13.36
N THR A 461 11.35 -24.22 -14.19
CA THR A 461 10.45 -23.48 -15.09
C THR A 461 9.35 -22.77 -14.30
N GLN A 462 8.79 -23.44 -13.29
CA GLN A 462 7.80 -22.81 -12.41
C GLN A 462 8.45 -21.71 -11.57
N PHE A 463 9.66 -21.95 -11.05
CA PHE A 463 10.41 -20.94 -10.31
C PHE A 463 10.72 -19.69 -11.17
N LEU A 464 11.15 -19.86 -12.42
CA LEU A 464 11.43 -18.73 -13.31
C LEU A 464 10.18 -17.92 -13.62
N LYS A 465 9.03 -18.58 -13.87
CA LYS A 465 7.73 -17.91 -14.02
C LYS A 465 7.37 -17.11 -12.76
N GLN A 466 7.65 -17.67 -11.59
CA GLN A 466 7.39 -17.04 -10.31
C GLN A 466 8.29 -15.82 -10.08
N PHE A 467 9.57 -15.91 -10.41
CA PHE A 467 10.51 -14.79 -10.32
C PHE A 467 10.13 -13.67 -11.29
N ALA A 468 9.81 -14.01 -12.54
CA ALA A 468 9.38 -13.05 -13.55
C ALA A 468 8.08 -12.32 -13.15
N SER A 469 7.14 -13.02 -12.49
CA SER A 469 5.90 -12.41 -12.03
C SER A 469 6.14 -11.36 -10.93
N TRP A 470 7.12 -11.56 -10.04
CA TRP A 470 7.47 -10.58 -9.01
C TRP A 470 7.99 -9.27 -9.59
N VAL A 471 8.89 -9.35 -10.57
CA VAL A 471 9.42 -8.17 -11.27
C VAL A 471 8.30 -7.48 -12.06
N SER A 472 7.50 -8.27 -12.78
CA SER A 472 6.39 -7.76 -13.59
C SER A 472 5.32 -7.09 -12.73
N THR A 473 5.08 -7.57 -11.51
CA THR A 473 4.08 -7.00 -10.58
C THR A 473 4.35 -5.52 -10.30
N LEU A 474 5.60 -5.16 -9.98
CA LEU A 474 5.96 -3.77 -9.69
C LEU A 474 5.78 -2.87 -10.91
N LEU A 475 6.23 -3.34 -12.08
CA LEU A 475 6.17 -2.57 -13.32
C LEU A 475 4.72 -2.39 -13.80
N VAL A 476 3.96 -3.49 -13.88
CA VAL A 476 2.59 -3.46 -14.39
C VAL A 476 1.69 -2.67 -13.47
N ILE A 477 1.76 -2.88 -12.16
CA ILE A 477 0.92 -2.12 -11.22
C ILE A 477 1.36 -0.67 -11.17
N GLY A 478 2.66 -0.37 -11.08
CA GLY A 478 3.15 1.00 -11.03
C GLY A 478 2.69 1.80 -12.25
N LEU A 479 2.83 1.25 -13.46
CA LEU A 479 2.38 1.88 -14.69
C LEU A 479 0.85 1.98 -14.80
N ALA A 480 0.12 0.92 -14.43
CA ALA A 480 -1.34 0.93 -14.51
C ALA A 480 -1.96 1.89 -13.48
N VAL A 481 -1.41 1.96 -12.26
CA VAL A 481 -1.84 2.95 -11.26
C VAL A 481 -1.48 4.35 -11.73
N ALA A 482 -0.27 4.57 -12.26
CA ALA A 482 0.10 5.86 -12.85
C ALA A 482 -0.88 6.30 -13.94
N ALA A 483 -1.26 5.39 -14.85
CA ALA A 483 -2.21 5.67 -15.91
C ALA A 483 -3.62 5.99 -15.39
N VAL A 484 -4.17 5.17 -14.51
CA VAL A 484 -5.52 5.37 -13.94
C VAL A 484 -5.56 6.64 -13.09
N PHE A 485 -4.52 6.89 -12.29
CA PHE A 485 -4.42 8.09 -11.48
C PHE A 485 -4.27 9.35 -12.33
N SER A 486 -3.39 9.31 -13.35
CA SER A 486 -3.23 10.40 -14.32
C SER A 486 -4.53 10.70 -15.05
N GLN A 487 -5.29 9.67 -15.41
CA GLN A 487 -6.60 9.85 -16.03
C GLN A 487 -7.55 10.58 -15.07
N GLY A 488 -7.56 10.24 -13.78
CA GLY A 488 -8.46 10.90 -12.82
C GLY A 488 -8.10 12.35 -12.51
N ILE A 489 -6.81 12.64 -12.33
CA ILE A 489 -6.33 13.95 -11.89
C ILE A 489 -6.20 14.93 -13.06
N TYR A 490 -5.78 14.48 -14.23
CA TYR A 490 -5.53 15.34 -15.39
C TYR A 490 -6.64 15.25 -16.45
N ALA A 491 -7.74 14.54 -16.19
CA ALA A 491 -8.89 14.58 -17.09
C ALA A 491 -9.50 15.99 -17.15
N PRO A 492 -9.91 16.45 -18.34
CA PRO A 492 -10.59 17.72 -18.49
C PRO A 492 -11.87 17.78 -17.64
N SER A 493 -11.89 18.63 -16.61
CA SER A 493 -13.07 18.86 -15.77
C SER A 493 -13.84 20.08 -16.27
N LYS A 494 -15.12 19.90 -16.60
CA LYS A 494 -16.03 21.00 -16.98
C LYS A 494 -16.19 22.02 -15.83
N ILE A 495 -16.08 21.57 -14.58
CA ILE A 495 -16.24 22.44 -13.40
C ILE A 495 -14.97 23.27 -13.20
N GLN A 496 -13.79 22.64 -13.18
CA GLN A 496 -12.53 23.37 -13.06
C GLN A 496 -12.32 24.33 -14.24
N GLY A 497 -12.67 23.92 -15.46
CA GLY A 497 -12.63 24.80 -16.63
C GLY A 497 -13.49 26.06 -16.43
N LYS A 498 -14.70 25.92 -15.87
CA LYS A 498 -15.57 27.07 -15.55
C LYS A 498 -14.97 27.95 -14.44
N GLU A 499 -14.38 27.36 -13.41
CA GLU A 499 -13.74 28.12 -12.33
C GLU A 499 -12.54 28.90 -12.82
N VAL A 500 -11.66 28.28 -13.63
CA VAL A 500 -10.53 28.95 -14.26
C VAL A 500 -11.01 30.12 -15.10
N THR A 501 -11.97 29.91 -16.01
CA THR A 501 -12.55 31.01 -16.80
C THR A 501 -13.15 32.11 -15.91
N MET A 502 -13.83 31.75 -14.81
CA MET A 502 -14.39 32.72 -13.87
C MET A 502 -13.30 33.55 -13.16
N TYR A 503 -12.16 32.95 -12.79
CA TYR A 503 -11.03 33.67 -12.20
C TYR A 503 -10.34 34.55 -13.24
N GLU A 504 -10.09 34.04 -14.45
CA GLU A 504 -9.54 34.79 -15.57
C GLU A 504 -10.41 36.01 -15.91
N ASP A 505 -11.73 35.83 -15.98
CA ASP A 505 -12.70 36.89 -16.21
C ASP A 505 -12.67 37.91 -15.07
N ARG A 506 -12.61 37.48 -13.80
CA ARG A 506 -12.54 38.39 -12.65
C ARG A 506 -11.26 39.23 -12.64
N VAL A 507 -10.10 38.59 -12.86
CA VAL A 507 -8.80 39.28 -12.88
C VAL A 507 -8.74 40.24 -14.07
N THR A 508 -9.25 39.83 -15.23
CA THR A 508 -9.27 40.68 -16.42
C THR A 508 -10.24 41.83 -16.27
N ASN A 509 -11.43 41.60 -15.71
CA ASN A 509 -12.38 42.67 -15.40
C ASN A 509 -11.76 43.70 -14.46
N LEU A 510 -11.12 43.25 -13.37
CA LEU A 510 -10.38 44.14 -12.47
C LEU A 510 -9.29 44.93 -13.21
N THR A 511 -8.49 44.27 -14.02
CA THR A 511 -7.43 44.90 -14.84
C THR A 511 -8.01 45.97 -15.78
N THR A 512 -9.09 45.65 -16.49
CA THR A 512 -9.73 46.59 -17.42
C THR A 512 -10.41 47.75 -16.70
N GLN A 513 -10.95 47.52 -15.51
CA GLN A 513 -11.53 48.56 -14.66
C GLN A 513 -10.44 49.53 -14.17
N VAL A 514 -9.27 49.02 -13.75
CA VAL A 514 -8.13 49.86 -13.38
C VAL A 514 -7.72 50.79 -14.52
N TYR A 515 -7.66 50.30 -15.76
CA TYR A 515 -7.36 51.15 -16.93
C TYR A 515 -8.46 52.19 -17.20
N GLN A 516 -9.73 51.84 -17.02
CA GLN A 516 -10.86 52.77 -17.20
C GLN A 516 -10.84 53.87 -16.14
N ASP A 517 -10.67 53.52 -14.87
CA ASP A 517 -10.59 54.45 -13.74
C ASP A 517 -9.39 55.40 -13.90
N PHE A 518 -8.26 54.86 -14.35
CA PHE A 518 -7.08 55.65 -14.68
C PHE A 518 -7.37 56.66 -15.81
N ASN A 519 -8.02 56.22 -16.89
CA ASN A 519 -8.34 57.09 -18.02
C ASN A 519 -9.33 58.21 -17.64
N ILE A 520 -10.34 57.89 -16.82
CA ILE A 520 -11.28 58.89 -16.27
C ILE A 520 -10.49 59.93 -15.45
N SER A 521 -9.62 59.46 -14.55
CA SER A 521 -8.76 60.34 -13.75
C SER A 521 -7.85 61.22 -14.62
N LEU A 522 -7.30 60.66 -15.70
CA LEU A 522 -6.47 61.38 -16.67
C LEU A 522 -7.25 62.49 -17.40
N GLN A 523 -8.51 62.24 -17.77
CA GLN A 523 -9.37 63.24 -18.39
C GLN A 523 -9.75 64.37 -17.42
N SER A 524 -10.06 64.03 -16.16
CA SER A 524 -10.27 65.03 -15.11
C SER A 524 -9.01 65.87 -14.86
N PHE A 525 -7.82 65.26 -14.89
CA PHE A 525 -6.55 66.00 -14.78
C PHE A 525 -6.36 66.96 -15.96
N LYS A 526 -6.60 66.51 -17.21
CA LYS A 526 -6.49 67.36 -18.40
C LYS A 526 -7.39 68.59 -18.32
N ALA A 527 -8.66 68.41 -17.96
CA ALA A 527 -9.60 69.52 -17.83
C ALA A 527 -9.11 70.60 -16.83
N ASN A 528 -8.50 70.17 -15.71
CA ASN A 528 -7.94 71.08 -14.71
C ASN A 528 -6.60 71.69 -15.14
N SER A 529 -5.77 70.93 -15.87
CA SER A 529 -4.53 71.41 -16.48
C SER A 529 -4.79 72.48 -17.55
N ASP A 530 -5.78 72.26 -18.42
CA ASP A 530 -6.22 73.21 -19.45
C ASP A 530 -6.81 74.49 -18.81
N ALA A 531 -7.44 74.36 -17.64
CA ALA A 531 -7.90 75.48 -16.82
C ALA A 531 -6.79 76.16 -15.99
N LEU A 532 -5.52 75.75 -16.17
CA LEU A 532 -4.34 76.24 -15.44
C LEU A 532 -4.40 76.05 -13.91
N ALA A 533 -5.25 75.13 -13.43
CA ALA A 533 -5.38 74.79 -12.01
C ALA A 533 -4.34 73.75 -11.54
N LEU A 534 -3.71 73.04 -12.48
CA LEU A 534 -2.64 72.04 -12.22
C LEU A 534 -1.47 72.24 -13.21
N ALA A 535 -0.33 71.61 -12.91
CA ALA A 535 0.86 71.67 -13.76
C ALA A 535 0.56 71.15 -15.18
N ASN A 536 0.96 71.93 -16.19
CA ASN A 536 0.57 71.68 -17.57
C ASN A 536 1.32 70.46 -18.17
N LEU A 537 0.58 69.43 -18.52
CA LEU A 537 1.08 68.32 -19.35
C LEU A 537 1.09 68.74 -20.82
N THR A 538 2.25 68.65 -21.48
CA THR A 538 2.33 68.94 -22.92
C THR A 538 1.36 68.04 -23.72
N PRO A 539 0.67 68.55 -24.75
CA PRO A 539 -0.27 67.76 -25.56
C PRO A 539 0.30 66.43 -26.08
N ALA A 540 1.57 66.43 -26.54
CA ALA A 540 2.25 65.24 -27.03
C ALA A 540 2.37 64.12 -25.97
N THR A 541 2.68 64.49 -24.73
CA THR A 541 2.78 63.52 -23.61
C THR A 541 1.41 62.96 -23.26
N TRP A 542 0.34 63.77 -23.36
CA TRP A 542 -1.03 63.32 -23.12
C TRP A 542 -1.50 62.34 -24.19
N ASP A 543 -1.29 62.66 -25.47
CA ASP A 543 -1.67 61.78 -26.59
C ASP A 543 -0.94 60.43 -26.50
N GLN A 544 0.35 60.45 -26.17
CA GLN A 544 1.14 59.23 -25.98
C GLN A 544 0.61 58.38 -24.81
N LEU A 545 0.30 58.99 -23.67
CA LEU A 545 -0.19 58.28 -22.49
C LEU A 545 -1.58 57.70 -22.72
N ASN A 546 -2.50 58.47 -23.30
CA ASN A 546 -3.85 58.01 -23.63
C ASN A 546 -3.81 56.85 -24.65
N ALA A 547 -3.00 56.97 -25.71
CA ALA A 547 -2.82 55.89 -26.68
C ALA A 547 -2.26 54.61 -26.04
N THR A 548 -1.26 54.74 -25.14
CA THR A 548 -0.64 53.61 -24.43
C THR A 548 -1.64 52.91 -23.50
N VAL A 549 -2.42 53.68 -22.74
CA VAL A 549 -3.45 53.15 -21.82
C VAL A 549 -4.55 52.44 -22.60
N ASN A 550 -5.01 53.03 -23.71
CA ASN A 550 -6.06 52.44 -24.52
C ASN A 550 -5.61 51.15 -25.23
N ASP A 551 -4.37 51.11 -25.75
CA ASP A 551 -3.78 49.90 -26.32
C ASP A 551 -3.65 48.79 -25.26
N ALA A 552 -3.16 49.13 -24.06
CA ALA A 552 -3.05 48.19 -22.95
C ALA A 552 -4.42 47.67 -22.48
N TYR A 553 -5.44 48.53 -22.41
CA TYR A 553 -6.83 48.14 -22.12
C TYR A 553 -7.40 47.17 -23.17
N ILE A 554 -7.22 47.46 -24.46
CA ILE A 554 -7.71 46.60 -25.54
C ILE A 554 -7.01 45.24 -25.51
N LYS A 555 -5.69 45.21 -25.28
CA LYS A 555 -4.92 43.98 -25.11
C LYS A 555 -5.44 43.17 -23.93
N ALA A 556 -5.56 43.78 -22.75
CA ALA A 556 -6.09 43.13 -21.56
C ALA A 556 -7.47 42.53 -21.79
N LYS A 557 -8.40 43.31 -22.38
CA LYS A 557 -9.77 42.86 -22.70
C LYS A 557 -9.80 41.69 -23.68
N ASN A 558 -8.88 41.63 -24.64
CA ASN A 558 -8.84 40.58 -25.63
C ASN A 558 -8.23 39.27 -25.09
N LEU A 559 -7.46 39.31 -23.98
CA LEU A 559 -6.82 38.12 -23.40
C LEU A 559 -7.81 37.02 -23.02
N VAL A 560 -9.02 37.35 -22.55
CA VAL A 560 -10.04 36.36 -22.14
C VAL A 560 -11.23 36.32 -23.10
N ASN A 561 -11.15 36.97 -24.25
CA ASN A 561 -12.24 37.00 -25.21
C ASN A 561 -12.32 35.67 -25.98
N PRO A 562 -13.39 34.86 -25.82
CA PRO A 562 -13.47 33.53 -26.40
C PRO A 562 -13.54 33.52 -27.94
N LYS A 563 -13.80 34.68 -28.58
CA LYS A 563 -13.79 34.81 -30.05
C LYS A 563 -12.42 35.23 -30.61
N LYS A 564 -11.50 35.69 -29.75
CA LYS A 564 -10.21 36.28 -30.17
C LYS A 564 -8.99 35.62 -29.53
N SER A 565 -9.17 34.96 -28.40
CA SER A 565 -8.13 34.24 -27.69
C SER A 565 -8.47 32.77 -27.59
N GLN A 566 -7.44 31.93 -27.68
CA GLN A 566 -7.52 30.52 -27.28
C GLN A 566 -7.25 30.43 -25.77
N THR A 567 -6.69 29.32 -25.30
CA THR A 567 -6.15 29.22 -23.95
C THR A 567 -5.08 30.29 -23.72
N THR A 568 -5.29 31.11 -22.71
CA THR A 568 -4.39 32.19 -22.33
C THR A 568 -3.60 31.78 -21.10
N ASP A 569 -2.31 32.08 -21.07
CA ASP A 569 -1.48 31.77 -19.91
C ASP A 569 -1.86 32.68 -18.73
N ALA A 570 -1.96 32.11 -17.53
CA ALA A 570 -2.22 32.84 -16.30
C ALA A 570 -1.18 33.96 -16.07
N ASP A 571 0.08 33.73 -16.45
CA ASP A 571 1.15 34.72 -16.31
C ASP A 571 0.92 35.94 -17.21
N GLN A 572 0.28 35.77 -18.37
CA GLN A 572 -0.06 36.89 -19.24
C GLN A 572 -1.19 37.73 -18.64
N ILE A 573 -2.19 37.08 -18.03
CA ILE A 573 -3.31 37.75 -17.36
C ILE A 573 -2.79 38.50 -16.12
N LEU A 574 -1.99 37.85 -15.28
CA LEU A 574 -1.36 38.47 -14.11
C LEU A 574 -0.38 39.58 -14.51
N GLY A 575 0.43 39.37 -15.54
CA GLY A 575 1.33 40.38 -16.09
C GLY A 575 0.58 41.62 -16.58
N SER A 576 -0.61 41.45 -17.16
CA SER A 576 -1.48 42.57 -17.55
C SER A 576 -2.01 43.35 -16.34
N LEU A 577 -2.39 42.64 -15.27
CA LEU A 577 -2.79 43.26 -14.00
C LEU A 577 -1.61 44.02 -13.36
N TYR A 578 -0.41 43.43 -13.31
CA TYR A 578 0.75 44.10 -12.74
C TYR A 578 1.13 45.36 -13.53
N LYS A 579 1.00 45.35 -14.86
CA LYS A 579 1.18 46.55 -15.69
C LYS A 579 0.14 47.62 -15.39
N SER A 580 -1.14 47.26 -15.20
CA SER A 580 -2.17 48.24 -14.85
C SER A 580 -1.94 48.84 -13.47
N LEU A 581 -1.53 48.03 -12.50
CA LEU A 581 -1.20 48.46 -11.14
C LEU A 581 0.07 49.34 -11.11
N ALA A 582 1.11 48.98 -11.86
CA ALA A 582 2.32 49.80 -11.99
C ALA A 582 2.03 51.15 -12.65
N LEU A 583 1.11 51.18 -13.62
CA LEU A 583 0.66 52.42 -14.26
C LEU A 583 -0.10 53.31 -13.26
N VAL A 584 -0.94 52.71 -12.39
CA VAL A 584 -1.53 53.44 -11.27
C VAL A 584 -0.44 53.97 -10.34
N GLN A 585 0.47 53.11 -9.88
CA GLN A 585 1.53 53.51 -8.95
C GLN A 585 2.42 54.64 -9.48
N ASN A 586 2.75 54.63 -10.77
CA ASN A 586 3.69 55.58 -11.37
C ASN A 586 3.03 56.84 -11.93
N TYR A 587 1.72 56.84 -12.21
CA TYR A 587 1.07 57.96 -12.90
C TYR A 587 -0.26 58.40 -12.29
N THR A 588 -0.82 57.68 -11.31
CA THR A 588 -1.98 58.24 -10.61
C THR A 588 -1.55 59.39 -9.72
N VAL A 589 -2.25 60.49 -9.91
CA VAL A 589 -2.42 61.53 -8.91
C VAL A 589 -3.37 60.96 -7.85
N PHE A 590 -2.93 59.93 -7.11
CA PHE A 590 -3.58 59.66 -5.84
C PHE A 590 -3.22 60.85 -4.97
N THR A 591 -4.22 61.68 -4.72
CA THR A 591 -4.22 62.77 -3.76
C THR A 591 -3.94 62.22 -2.36
N LEU A 592 -2.69 61.86 -2.08
CA LEU A 592 -2.17 61.94 -0.71
C LEU A 592 -1.99 63.42 -0.40
N GLY A 593 -3.12 64.10 -0.18
CA GLY A 593 -3.18 65.52 0.19
C GLY A 593 -4.10 66.36 -0.70
N GLN A 594 -5.39 66.39 -0.36
CA GLN A 594 -6.37 67.45 -0.64
C GLN A 594 -6.75 67.75 -2.10
N SER A 595 -7.96 67.33 -2.49
CA SER A 595 -8.66 67.75 -3.72
C SER A 595 -9.51 69.02 -3.56
N SER A 596 -9.40 69.74 -2.45
CA SER A 596 -10.10 71.02 -2.24
C SER A 596 -9.25 71.99 -1.42
N VAL A 597 -8.57 72.92 -2.11
CA VAL A 597 -8.21 74.20 -1.52
C VAL A 597 -9.52 74.98 -1.45
N TYR A 598 -10.15 75.05 -0.28
CA TYR A 598 -11.30 75.94 -0.07
C TYR A 598 -10.89 77.36 -0.47
N PRO A 599 -11.77 78.17 -1.11
CA PRO A 599 -11.48 79.59 -1.34
C PRO A 599 -11.13 80.26 0.00
N GLY A 600 -9.84 80.53 0.22
CA GLY A 600 -9.30 81.06 1.49
C GLY A 600 -8.27 80.19 2.22
N ALA A 601 -7.98 78.95 1.79
CA ALA A 601 -6.95 78.12 2.40
C ALA A 601 -5.54 78.49 1.87
N GLN A 602 -4.65 78.96 2.76
CA GLN A 602 -3.29 79.41 2.42
C GLN A 602 -2.17 78.37 2.68
N ILE A 603 -2.48 77.15 3.15
CA ILE A 603 -1.48 76.24 3.73
C ILE A 603 -1.77 74.76 3.40
N CYS A 604 -0.78 74.04 2.86
CA CYS A 604 -0.75 72.57 2.76
C CYS A 604 0.32 71.95 3.67
N MET A 605 0.05 70.81 4.31
CA MET A 605 1.03 70.05 5.12
C MET A 605 1.76 69.00 4.26
N ASP A 606 3.10 69.02 4.31
CA ASP A 606 3.95 67.96 3.77
C ASP A 606 3.98 66.77 4.78
N PRO A 607 3.56 65.55 4.39
CA PRO A 607 3.56 64.39 5.28
C PRO A 607 4.95 63.94 5.78
N ALA A 608 6.04 64.43 5.16
CA ALA A 608 7.41 64.17 5.61
C ALA A 608 7.95 65.23 6.59
N ALA A 609 7.26 66.37 6.75
CA ALA A 609 7.72 67.48 7.57
C ALA A 609 6.93 67.58 8.90
N SER A 610 7.63 67.57 10.03
CA SER A 610 7.02 67.72 11.36
C SER A 610 6.68 69.17 11.73
N ASN A 611 7.03 70.15 10.89
CA ASN A 611 6.77 71.57 11.12
C ASN A 611 5.83 72.14 10.04
N THR A 612 4.70 72.69 10.48
CA THR A 612 3.71 73.37 9.65
C THR A 612 4.25 74.70 9.14
N THR A 613 4.84 74.71 7.96
CA THR A 613 5.23 75.94 7.24
C THR A 613 4.18 76.32 6.20
N ASN A 614 3.81 77.61 6.16
CA ASN A 614 2.84 78.19 5.22
C ASN A 614 3.36 78.17 3.78
N PHE A 615 3.17 77.06 3.05
CA PHE A 615 3.40 76.99 1.61
C PHE A 615 2.08 76.88 0.85
N ALA A 616 2.03 77.54 -0.31
CA ALA A 616 0.95 77.34 -1.28
C ALA A 616 0.97 75.86 -1.72
N CYS A 617 -0.19 75.23 -1.74
CA CYS A 617 -0.35 73.83 -2.15
C CYS A 617 0.25 73.64 -3.56
N GLU A 618 1.37 72.92 -3.66
CA GLU A 618 1.90 72.52 -4.96
C GLU A 618 0.91 71.58 -5.64
N ALA A 619 0.61 71.84 -6.91
CA ALA A 619 -0.12 70.89 -7.73
C ALA A 619 0.64 69.55 -7.74
N PRO A 620 -0.05 68.41 -7.53
CA PRO A 620 0.60 67.10 -7.55
C PRO A 620 1.37 66.91 -8.87
N LYS A 621 2.66 66.58 -8.74
CA LYS A 621 3.55 66.29 -9.86
C LYS A 621 3.41 64.81 -10.22
N LEU A 622 3.32 64.50 -11.51
CA LEU A 622 3.45 63.13 -11.98
C LEU A 622 4.79 62.56 -11.49
N LEU A 623 4.78 61.35 -10.93
CA LEU A 623 6.02 60.67 -10.58
C LEU A 623 6.83 60.49 -11.87
N PRO A 624 8.10 60.95 -11.91
CA PRO A 624 8.91 60.85 -13.11
C PRO A 624 9.13 59.39 -13.49
N LYS A 625 9.27 59.15 -14.80
CA LYS A 625 9.44 57.86 -15.49
C LYS A 625 10.62 56.99 -15.00
N ALA A 626 11.37 57.43 -13.99
CA ALA A 626 12.58 56.77 -13.53
C ALA A 626 12.22 55.70 -12.49
N LEU A 627 11.88 54.51 -12.97
CA LEU A 627 12.09 53.17 -12.40
C LEU A 627 11.10 52.21 -13.08
N ALA A 628 11.44 51.80 -14.30
CA ALA A 628 10.91 50.62 -14.97
C ALA A 628 12.08 49.82 -15.52
#